data_AF-A0A6N7WL26-F1
#
_entry.id   AF-A0A6N7WL26-F1
#
_cell.length_a   1.000
_cell.length_b   1.000
_cell.length_c   1.000
_cell.angle_alpha   90.00
_cell.angle_beta   90.00
_cell.angle_gamma   90.00
#
_symmetry.space_group_name_H-M   'P 1'
#
loop_
_entity.id
_entity.type
_entity.pdbx_description
1 polymer ?
#
loop_
_entity_poly.entity_id
_entity_poly.type
_entity_poly.pdbx_seq_one_letter_code
_entity_poly.pdbx_strand_id
1 'polypeptide(L)'
;MMKIATKTVTVTTGNGGSTYQNEIDLNDMGLDISKIIACYFEPTNAGIGLTSTGGGQCTLAKNYNTATGILTISIGSTTYCRPMTWTGTVIAITA
;
A
#
# COMPACT_ATOMS: atom_id res chain seq x y z
N MET A 1 -4.70 -15.97 20.25
CA MET A 1 -4.33 -17.04 19.29
C MET A 1 -4.04 -16.34 18.00
N MET A 2 -2.87 -16.59 17.41
CA MET A 2 -2.43 -15.89 16.23
C MET A 2 -3.39 -16.16 15.06
N LYS A 3 -3.77 -15.11 14.32
CA LYS A 3 -4.61 -15.22 13.12
C LYS A 3 -3.99 -14.42 11.99
N ILE A 4 -4.24 -14.88 10.77
CA ILE A 4 -3.78 -14.22 9.54
C ILE A 4 -5.00 -14.00 8.66
N ALA A 5 -5.14 -12.81 8.10
CA ALA A 5 -6.12 -12.52 7.06
C ALA A 5 -5.47 -11.75 5.91
N THR A 6 -6.06 -11.87 4.73
CA THR A 6 -5.54 -11.23 3.51
C THR A 6 -6.64 -10.45 2.81
N LYS A 7 -6.30 -9.28 2.25
CA LYS A 7 -7.21 -8.44 1.49
C LYS A 7 -6.55 -8.00 0.20
N THR A 8 -7.20 -8.26 -0.94
CA THR A 8 -6.76 -7.70 -2.22
C THR A 8 -7.16 -6.24 -2.29
N VAL A 9 -6.20 -5.39 -2.65
CA VAL A 9 -6.39 -3.95 -2.73
C VAL A 9 -5.79 -3.41 -4.01
N THR A 10 -6.27 -2.23 -4.37
CA THR A 10 -5.77 -1.46 -5.49
C THR A 10 -5.25 -0.13 -4.95
N VAL A 11 -4.00 0.20 -5.27
CA VAL A 11 -3.32 1.42 -4.80
C VAL A 11 -2.85 2.25 -5.99
N THR A 12 -2.90 3.57 -5.84
CA THR A 12 -2.44 4.53 -6.84
C THR A 12 -1.04 5.01 -6.47
N THR A 13 -0.16 5.10 -7.46
CA THR A 13 1.17 5.69 -7.29
C THR A 13 1.12 7.21 -7.37
N GLY A 14 2.08 7.88 -6.76
CA GLY A 14 2.35 9.29 -7.07
C GLY A 14 2.63 9.52 -8.56
N ASN A 15 2.60 10.79 -8.95
CA ASN A 15 2.92 11.26 -10.31
C ASN A 15 3.85 12.46 -10.29
N GLY A 16 4.80 12.55 -11.23
CA GLY A 16 5.50 13.79 -11.50
C GLY A 16 6.29 14.37 -10.33
N GLY A 17 6.88 13.53 -9.47
CA GLY A 17 7.60 13.98 -8.27
C GLY A 17 6.75 14.03 -7.00
N SER A 18 5.48 13.63 -7.07
CA SER A 18 4.57 13.62 -5.92
C SER A 18 4.46 12.25 -5.25
N THR A 19 3.83 12.24 -4.07
CA THR A 19 3.42 11.05 -3.34
C THR A 19 1.90 10.98 -3.28
N TYR A 20 1.33 9.81 -3.57
CA TYR A 20 -0.09 9.54 -3.35
C TYR A 20 -0.26 8.70 -2.09
N GLN A 21 -1.23 9.06 -1.24
CA GLN A 21 -1.56 8.34 -0.01
C GLN A 21 -2.82 7.52 -0.23
N ASN A 22 -2.69 6.20 -0.15
CA ASN A 22 -3.82 5.27 -0.23
C ASN A 22 -4.23 4.91 1.20
N GLU A 23 -5.50 5.06 1.52
CA GLU A 23 -6.06 4.61 2.79
C GLU A 23 -6.83 3.32 2.58
N ILE A 24 -6.46 2.28 3.32
CA ILE A 24 -7.08 0.97 3.25
C ILE A 24 -7.65 0.65 4.61
N ASP A 25 -8.98 0.51 4.65
CA ASP A 25 -9.68 0.03 5.82
C ASP A 25 -9.48 -1.48 5.97
N LEU A 26 -8.99 -1.93 7.14
CA LEU A 26 -8.80 -3.35 7.47
C LEU A 26 -9.89 -3.91 8.40
N ASN A 27 -10.90 -3.12 8.77
CA ASN A 27 -11.97 -3.56 9.68
C ASN A 27 -12.81 -4.71 9.12
N ASP A 28 -12.87 -4.86 7.79
CA ASP A 28 -13.61 -5.91 7.09
C ASP A 28 -12.84 -7.24 6.97
N MET A 29 -11.60 -7.32 7.48
CA MET A 29 -10.76 -8.52 7.37
C MET A 29 -11.12 -9.64 8.37
N GLY A 30 -12.11 -9.41 9.25
CA GLY A 30 -12.52 -10.40 10.27
C GLY A 30 -11.47 -10.63 11.37
N LEU A 31 -10.55 -9.68 11.54
CA LEU A 31 -9.53 -9.66 12.59
C LEU A 31 -9.90 -8.65 13.69
N ASP A 32 -9.36 -8.85 14.89
CA ASP A 32 -9.39 -7.83 15.94
C ASP A 32 -8.29 -6.80 15.64
N ILE A 33 -8.67 -5.62 15.16
CA ILE A 33 -7.76 -4.55 14.70
C ILE A 33 -6.76 -4.12 15.78
N SER A 34 -7.16 -4.21 17.05
CA SER A 34 -6.36 -3.79 18.21
C SER A 34 -5.22 -4.76 18.50
N LYS A 35 -5.31 -5.98 17.96
CA LYS A 35 -4.32 -7.06 18.14
C LYS A 35 -3.45 -7.26 16.92
N ILE A 36 -3.61 -6.47 15.87
CA ILE A 36 -2.75 -6.55 14.69
C ILE A 36 -1.34 -6.11 15.08
N ILE A 37 -0.39 -7.04 14.96
CA ILE A 37 1.03 -6.84 15.29
C ILE A 37 1.91 -6.63 14.04
N ALA A 38 1.41 -7.01 12.86
CA ALA A 38 2.11 -6.82 11.60
C ALA A 38 1.13 -6.68 10.42
N CYS A 39 1.48 -5.78 9.49
CA CYS A 39 0.79 -5.57 8.23
C CYS A 39 1.80 -5.49 7.08
N TYR A 40 1.60 -6.33 6.06
CA TYR A 40 2.39 -6.34 4.84
C TYR A 40 1.52 -5.94 3.66
N PHE A 41 2.16 -5.44 2.60
CA PHE A 41 1.52 -5.22 1.31
C PHE A 41 2.49 -5.73 0.25
N GLU A 42 2.01 -6.65 -0.56
CA GLU A 42 2.74 -7.29 -1.65
C GLU A 42 2.04 -6.95 -2.97
N PRO A 43 2.57 -5.99 -3.74
CA PRO A 43 2.03 -5.66 -5.06
C PRO A 43 2.32 -6.78 -6.05
N THR A 44 1.31 -7.22 -6.80
CA THR A 44 1.42 -8.31 -7.80
C THR A 44 1.85 -7.80 -9.17
N ASN A 45 1.66 -6.52 -9.45
CA ASN A 45 1.99 -5.88 -10.73
C ASN A 45 2.78 -4.57 -10.53
N ALA A 46 3.63 -4.51 -9.49
CA ALA A 46 4.50 -3.36 -9.28
C ALA A 46 5.35 -3.10 -10.53
N GLY A 47 5.29 -1.87 -11.02
CA GLY A 47 5.98 -1.45 -12.23
C GLY A 47 6.06 0.07 -12.29
N ILE A 48 6.81 0.57 -13.27
CA ILE A 48 6.99 2.01 -13.48
C ILE A 48 6.63 2.35 -14.93
N GLY A 49 5.73 3.32 -15.08
CA GLY A 49 5.36 3.93 -16.35
C GLY A 49 6.01 5.30 -16.45
N LEU A 50 6.73 5.55 -17.55
CA LEU A 50 7.51 6.77 -17.73
C LEU A 50 6.93 7.68 -18.82
N THR A 51 7.04 8.99 -18.65
CA THR A 51 6.73 9.99 -19.69
C THR A 51 7.93 10.26 -20.61
N SER A 52 9.15 9.89 -20.19
CA SER A 52 10.39 10.17 -20.91
C SER A 52 11.42 9.04 -20.73
N THR A 53 12.56 9.15 -21.41
CA THR A 53 13.72 8.25 -21.26
C THR A 53 14.57 8.56 -20.01
N GLY A 54 14.21 9.58 -19.22
CA GLY A 54 14.97 10.00 -18.04
C GLY A 54 14.96 9.02 -16.86
N GLY A 55 14.38 7.83 -17.04
CA GLY A 55 14.19 6.84 -15.99
C GLY A 55 13.16 7.29 -14.94
N GLY A 56 12.91 6.44 -13.96
CA GLY A 56 12.07 6.80 -12.83
C GLY A 56 12.04 5.73 -11.76
N GLN A 57 11.60 6.14 -10.58
CA GLN A 57 11.52 5.30 -9.40
C GLN A 57 10.21 5.56 -8.67
N CYS A 58 9.71 4.53 -7.98
CA CYS A 58 8.65 4.65 -7.01
C CYS A 58 9.17 4.24 -5.62
N THR A 59 8.80 5.00 -4.60
CA THR A 59 9.07 4.64 -3.20
C THR A 59 7.78 4.20 -2.55
N LEU A 60 7.85 3.24 -1.63
CA LEU A 60 6.68 2.73 -0.92
C LEU A 60 6.93 2.78 0.58
N ALA A 61 6.02 3.45 1.29
CA ALA A 61 6.00 3.51 2.75
C ALA A 61 4.62 3.08 3.26
N LYS A 62 4.60 2.44 4.43
CA LYS A 62 3.40 1.85 5.03
C LYS A 62 3.31 2.28 6.48
N ASN A 63 2.11 2.66 6.91
CA ASN A 63 1.82 2.98 8.30
C ASN A 63 0.44 2.46 8.67
N TYR A 64 0.35 1.66 9.74
CA TYR A 64 -0.93 1.13 10.22
C TYR A 64 -1.31 1.80 11.54
N ASN A 65 -2.54 2.31 11.61
CA ASN A 65 -3.11 2.89 12.82
C ASN A 65 -4.04 1.87 13.49
N THR A 66 -3.59 1.30 14.61
CA THR A 66 -4.35 0.31 15.40
C THR A 66 -5.62 0.88 16.03
N ALA A 67 -5.71 2.20 16.23
CA ALA A 67 -6.90 2.83 16.80
C ALA A 67 -8.04 2.97 15.77
N THR A 68 -7.70 3.17 14.50
CA THR A 68 -8.69 3.37 13.43
C THR A 68 -8.86 2.15 12.52
N GLY A 69 -7.91 1.21 12.54
CA GLY A 69 -7.90 0.08 11.61
C GLY A 69 -7.46 0.47 10.18
N ILE A 70 -6.94 1.69 10.00
CA ILE A 70 -6.53 2.19 8.68
C ILE A 70 -5.05 1.90 8.43
N LEU A 71 -4.76 1.25 7.31
CA LEU A 71 -3.43 1.13 6.72
C LEU A 71 -3.25 2.21 5.65
N THR A 72 -2.30 3.11 5.87
CA THR A 72 -1.86 4.07 4.85
C THR A 72 -0.71 3.46 4.04
N ILE A 73 -0.86 3.42 2.72
CA ILE A 73 0.21 3.08 1.77
C ILE A 73 0.54 4.34 0.95
N SER A 74 1.68 4.95 1.27
CA SER A 74 2.20 6.12 0.59
C SER A 74 3.14 5.69 -0.52
N ILE A 75 2.81 6.03 -1.77
CA ILE A 75 3.64 5.69 -2.93
C ILE A 75 4.15 6.97 -3.58
N GLY A 76 5.44 7.23 -3.39
CA GLY A 76 6.16 8.34 -4.02
C GLY A 76 6.58 8.01 -5.44
N SER A 77 6.82 9.04 -6.24
CA SER A 77 7.28 8.90 -7.62
C SER A 77 8.27 10.00 -7.98
N THR A 78 9.17 9.73 -8.93
CA THR A 78 10.05 10.76 -9.50
C THR A 78 9.36 11.56 -10.62
N THR A 79 9.97 12.68 -11.04
CA THR A 79 9.40 13.66 -11.99
C THR A 79 8.90 13.08 -13.32
N TYR A 80 9.51 12.02 -13.83
CA TYR A 80 9.13 11.42 -15.12
C TYR A 80 8.17 10.23 -15.00
N CYS A 81 7.73 9.88 -13.79
CA CYS A 81 6.76 8.81 -13.59
C CYS A 81 5.35 9.29 -13.93
N ARG A 82 4.58 8.44 -14.62
CA ARG A 82 3.13 8.58 -14.81
C ARG A 82 2.40 7.97 -13.61
N PRO A 83 1.17 8.43 -13.30
CA PRO A 83 0.36 7.76 -12.29
C PRO A 83 0.01 6.36 -12.79
N MET A 84 0.13 5.38 -11.90
CA MET A 84 -0.22 4.00 -12.15
C MET A 84 -1.10 3.47 -11.03
N THR A 85 -1.69 2.32 -11.32
CA THR A 85 -2.47 1.57 -10.36
C THR A 85 -1.81 0.21 -10.16
N TRP A 86 -1.44 -0.09 -8.93
CA TRP A 86 -0.94 -1.41 -8.55
C TRP A 86 -2.03 -2.17 -7.81
N THR A 87 -2.20 -3.43 -8.15
CA THR A 87 -2.97 -4.38 -7.36
C THR A 87 -2.01 -5.13 -6.47
N GLY A 88 -2.44 -5.46 -5.25
CA GLY A 88 -1.64 -6.25 -4.34
C GLY A 88 -2.46 -6.85 -3.23
N THR A 89 -1.80 -7.64 -2.40
CA THR A 89 -2.40 -8.29 -1.24
C THR A 89 -1.87 -7.63 0.02
N VAL A 90 -2.78 -7.12 0.85
CA VAL A 90 -2.50 -6.79 2.25
C VAL A 90 -2.59 -8.06 3.07
N ILE A 91 -1.59 -8.31 3.90
CA ILE A 91 -1.54 -9.46 4.82
C ILE A 91 -1.46 -8.89 6.24
N ALA A 92 -2.46 -9.17 7.06
CA ALA A 92 -2.54 -8.70 8.44
C ALA A 92 -2.47 -9.88 9.41
N ILE A 93 -1.72 -9.70 10.50
CA ILE A 93 -1.43 -10.74 11.49
C ILE A 93 -1.78 -10.22 12.89
N THR A 94 -2.61 -10.97 13.62
CA THR A 94 -2.92 -10.70 15.04
C THR A 94 -2.20 -11.68 15.96
N ALA A 95 -1.90 -11.29 17.20
CA ALA A 95 -1.42 -12.19 18.26
C ALA A 95 -2.36 -12.21 19.48
#